data_AF-A0A1J5WV51-F1
#
_entry.id   AF-A0A1J5WV51-F1
#
_cell.length_a   1.000
_cell.length_b   1.000
_cell.length_c   1.000
_cell.angle_alpha   90.00
_cell.angle_beta   90.00
_cell.angle_gamma   90.00
#
_symmetry.space_group_name_H-M   'P 1'
#
loop_
_entity.id
_entity.type
_entity.pdbx_description
1 polymer ?
#
loop_
_entity_poly.entity_id
_entity_poly.type
_entity_poly.pdbx_seq_one_letter_code
_entity_poly.pdbx_strand_id
1 'polypeptide(L)'
;PKHIAEILKMENKSIWVGRVRKLLGLVNYTTGILSKLRIHEENAMEKLSLCAYRPEYITEILKMENNSIDLGKVKRLELYGYTIEILPKFKLHRENELEELVLSSKLLEEYTPEILKMENNSIWVGRVKMLELRHYAVGILPKLKLHRENAMEKLLLEASCSGHIAGMLKMKDKSIWIGKVKEINITGCS
;
A
#
# COMPACT_ATOMS: atom_id res chain seq x y z
N PRO A 1 -7.06 -15.38 19.39
CA PRO A 1 -8.42 -15.23 19.98
C PRO A 1 -9.46 -16.01 19.16
N LYS A 2 -10.29 -16.86 19.78
CA LYS A 2 -11.21 -17.79 19.09
C LYS A 2 -12.16 -17.09 18.10
N HIS A 3 -12.66 -15.90 18.44
CA HIS A 3 -13.58 -15.13 17.59
C HIS A 3 -12.98 -14.69 16.24
N ILE A 4 -11.68 -14.39 16.19
CA ILE A 4 -11.05 -13.99 14.92
C ILE A 4 -10.79 -15.21 14.03
N ALA A 5 -10.53 -16.37 14.62
CA ALA A 5 -10.41 -17.61 13.86
C ALA A 5 -11.73 -18.01 13.18
N GLU A 6 -12.87 -17.70 13.81
CA GLU A 6 -14.20 -17.90 13.19
C GLU A 6 -14.42 -16.95 12.02
N ILE A 7 -14.08 -15.66 12.17
CA ILE A 7 -14.17 -14.67 11.09
C ILE A 7 -13.29 -15.06 9.90
N LEU A 8 -12.07 -15.52 10.14
CA LEU A 8 -11.15 -15.92 9.06
C LEU A 8 -11.66 -17.12 8.25
N LYS A 9 -12.51 -17.97 8.84
CA LYS A 9 -13.16 -19.10 8.13
C LYS A 9 -14.34 -18.67 7.25
N MET A 10 -14.82 -17.43 7.38
CA MET A 10 -15.92 -16.93 6.58
C MET A 10 -15.50 -16.77 5.12
N GLU A 11 -16.49 -16.79 4.22
CA GLU A 11 -16.27 -16.47 2.82
C GLU A 11 -15.81 -15.02 2.65
N ASN A 12 -15.07 -14.74 1.58
CA ASN A 12 -14.64 -13.37 1.28
C ASN A 12 -15.86 -12.48 1.03
N LYS A 13 -15.78 -11.21 1.44
CA LYS A 13 -16.88 -10.23 1.28
C LYS A 13 -18.21 -10.61 1.97
N SER A 14 -18.16 -11.50 2.97
CA SER A 14 -19.35 -11.96 3.72
C SER A 14 -19.78 -11.02 4.85
N ILE A 15 -18.89 -10.11 5.30
CA ILE A 15 -19.17 -9.15 6.37
C ILE A 15 -19.44 -7.79 5.74
N TRP A 16 -20.70 -7.35 5.77
CA TRP A 16 -21.04 -6.02 5.29
C TRP A 16 -20.63 -4.95 6.31
N VAL A 17 -19.77 -4.04 5.88
CA VAL A 17 -19.41 -2.86 6.64
C VAL A 17 -20.08 -1.67 5.97
N GLY A 18 -20.92 -0.97 6.72
CA GLY A 18 -21.57 0.26 6.26
C GLY A 18 -20.57 1.40 6.07
N ARG A 19 -20.87 2.58 6.62
CA ARG A 19 -19.96 3.73 6.50
C ARG A 19 -18.90 3.74 7.60
N VAL A 20 -17.64 3.54 7.24
CA VAL A 20 -16.49 3.71 8.14
C VAL A 20 -15.94 5.12 7.97
N ARG A 21 -16.23 6.01 8.92
CA ARG A 21 -15.88 7.44 8.77
C ARG A 21 -14.44 7.79 9.15
N LYS A 22 -13.90 7.25 10.25
CA LYS A 22 -12.62 7.72 10.82
C LYS A 22 -11.43 6.81 10.49
N LEU A 23 -11.36 5.63 11.10
CA LEU A 23 -10.16 4.80 11.01
C LEU A 23 -10.51 3.32 10.99
N LEU A 24 -9.97 2.59 10.02
CA LEU A 24 -9.86 1.14 10.07
C LEU A 24 -8.39 0.78 10.26
N GLY A 25 -8.05 0.33 11.47
CA GLY A 25 -6.71 -0.09 11.84
C GLY A 25 -6.68 -1.59 12.04
N LEU A 26 -5.92 -2.32 11.22
CA LEU A 26 -5.72 -3.76 11.40
C LEU A 26 -4.24 -4.06 11.59
N VAL A 27 -3.93 -4.84 12.61
CA VAL A 27 -2.57 -5.22 13.00
C VAL A 27 -2.45 -6.73 13.09
N ASN A 28 -1.39 -7.27 12.50
CA ASN A 28 -1.03 -8.69 12.51
C ASN A 28 -2.19 -9.59 12.05
N TYR A 29 -2.58 -10.56 12.87
CA TYR A 29 -3.59 -11.55 12.55
C TYR A 29 -4.98 -10.96 12.25
N THR A 30 -5.23 -9.69 12.60
CA THR A 30 -6.49 -9.00 12.22
C THR A 30 -6.48 -8.51 10.78
N THR A 31 -5.31 -8.38 10.14
CA THR A 31 -5.19 -7.93 8.74
C THR A 31 -5.93 -8.87 7.79
N GLY A 32 -5.89 -10.18 8.03
CA GLY A 32 -6.62 -11.17 7.24
C GLY A 32 -8.14 -10.98 7.23
N ILE A 33 -8.72 -10.26 8.20
CA ILE A 33 -10.15 -9.94 8.23
C ILE A 33 -10.54 -9.06 7.04
N LEU A 34 -9.60 -8.28 6.49
CA LEU A 34 -9.88 -7.37 5.37
C LEU A 34 -10.47 -8.08 4.16
N SER A 35 -10.08 -9.33 3.87
CA SER A 35 -10.65 -10.12 2.76
C SER A 35 -12.13 -10.48 2.98
N LYS A 36 -12.57 -10.50 4.24
CA LYS A 36 -13.93 -10.84 4.67
C LYS A 36 -14.86 -9.63 4.63
N LEU A 37 -14.30 -8.42 4.67
CA LEU A 37 -15.09 -7.19 4.66
C LEU A 37 -15.58 -6.86 3.25
N ARG A 38 -16.87 -6.52 3.15
CA ARG A 38 -17.47 -5.83 2.02
C ARG A 38 -17.78 -4.40 2.45
N ILE A 39 -16.92 -3.48 2.05
CA ILE A 39 -17.09 -2.05 2.32
C ILE A 39 -18.04 -1.47 1.27
N HIS A 40 -18.95 -0.61 1.73
CA HIS A 40 -19.90 0.07 0.84
C HIS A 40 -19.17 0.93 -0.20
N GLU A 41 -19.68 1.00 -1.43
CA GLU A 41 -19.03 1.77 -2.52
C GLU A 41 -18.95 3.28 -2.24
N GLU A 42 -19.98 3.82 -1.58
CA GLU A 42 -20.01 5.22 -1.12
C GLU A 42 -19.22 5.45 0.19
N ASN A 43 -18.45 4.46 0.65
CA ASN A 43 -17.63 4.64 1.83
C ASN A 43 -16.59 5.74 1.58
N ALA A 44 -16.50 6.67 2.52
CA ALA A 44 -15.53 7.76 2.51
C ALA A 44 -14.73 7.68 3.81
N MET A 45 -13.69 6.85 3.78
CA MET A 45 -12.82 6.58 4.92
C MET A 45 -11.73 7.64 5.03
N GLU A 46 -11.56 8.20 6.22
CA GLU A 46 -10.46 9.12 6.48
C GLU A 46 -9.11 8.40 6.51
N LYS A 47 -9.01 7.21 7.13
CA LYS A 47 -7.75 6.46 7.20
C LYS A 47 -7.92 4.94 7.22
N LEU A 48 -7.16 4.26 6.36
CA LEU A 48 -6.89 2.83 6.44
C LEU A 48 -5.42 2.62 6.83
N SER A 49 -5.18 1.94 7.94
CA SER A 49 -3.83 1.63 8.43
C SER A 49 -3.68 0.14 8.67
N LEU A 50 -2.78 -0.51 7.95
CA LEU A 50 -2.57 -1.95 8.02
C LEU A 50 -1.13 -2.26 8.36
N CYS A 51 -0.92 -3.09 9.38
CA CYS A 51 0.40 -3.53 9.78
C CYS A 51 0.45 -5.06 9.88
N ALA A 52 1.46 -5.69 9.30
CA ALA A 52 1.73 -7.10 9.55
C ALA A 52 3.23 -7.33 9.67
N TYR A 53 3.67 -7.93 10.79
CA TYR A 53 5.08 -8.28 11.01
C TYR A 53 5.43 -9.68 10.54
N ARG A 54 4.47 -10.44 10.02
CA ARG A 54 4.72 -11.76 9.43
C ARG A 54 3.87 -11.99 8.18
N PRO A 55 4.36 -12.74 7.18
CA PRO A 55 3.66 -12.93 5.91
C PRO A 55 2.39 -13.80 6.04
N GLU A 56 2.30 -14.65 7.06
CA GLU A 56 1.14 -15.53 7.26
C GLU A 56 -0.15 -14.72 7.50
N TYR A 57 -0.03 -13.51 8.04
CA TYR A 57 -1.17 -12.63 8.33
C TYR A 57 -1.82 -11.99 7.10
N ILE A 58 -1.13 -12.02 5.95
CA ILE A 58 -1.62 -11.47 4.68
C ILE A 58 -1.82 -12.53 3.60
N THR A 59 -1.48 -13.79 3.90
CA THR A 59 -1.46 -14.88 2.90
C THR A 59 -2.80 -15.06 2.18
N GLU A 60 -3.93 -14.92 2.89
CA GLU A 60 -5.25 -15.00 2.24
C GLU A 60 -5.48 -13.85 1.25
N ILE A 61 -5.06 -12.63 1.59
CA ILE A 61 -5.22 -11.45 0.74
C ILE A 61 -4.30 -11.53 -0.47
N LEU A 62 -3.08 -12.05 -0.29
CA LEU A 62 -2.13 -12.23 -1.40
C LEU A 62 -2.66 -13.16 -2.50
N LYS A 63 -3.48 -14.16 -2.14
CA LYS A 63 -4.16 -15.07 -3.07
C LYS A 63 -5.29 -14.41 -3.87
N MET A 64 -5.77 -13.24 -3.44
CA MET A 64 -6.82 -12.53 -4.16
C MET A 64 -6.28 -11.92 -5.46
N GLU A 65 -7.16 -11.71 -6.43
CA GLU A 65 -6.81 -11.00 -7.65
C GLU A 65 -6.43 -9.54 -7.37
N ASN A 66 -5.60 -8.94 -8.22
CA ASN A 66 -5.29 -7.51 -8.13
C ASN A 66 -6.56 -6.69 -8.37
N ASN A 67 -6.70 -5.54 -7.70
CA ASN A 67 -7.89 -4.69 -7.75
C ASN A 67 -9.21 -5.39 -7.33
N SER A 68 -9.15 -6.41 -6.45
CA SER A 68 -10.35 -7.14 -6.00
C SER A 68 -10.94 -6.63 -4.68
N ILE A 69 -10.18 -5.84 -3.91
CA ILE A 69 -10.59 -5.23 -2.65
C ILE A 69 -11.01 -3.79 -2.92
N ASP A 70 -12.32 -3.53 -2.86
CA ASP A 70 -12.89 -2.19 -3.01
C ASP A 70 -13.04 -1.54 -1.63
N LEU A 71 -12.42 -0.37 -1.44
CA LEU A 71 -12.43 0.39 -0.19
C LEU A 71 -13.37 1.62 -0.26
N GLY A 72 -13.97 1.88 -1.42
CA GLY A 72 -14.57 3.17 -1.74
C GLY A 72 -13.52 4.28 -1.83
N LYS A 73 -13.84 5.46 -1.30
CA LYS A 73 -12.89 6.58 -1.18
C LYS A 73 -12.10 6.47 0.12
N VAL A 74 -10.78 6.57 0.03
CA VAL A 74 -9.87 6.59 1.18
C VAL A 74 -8.99 7.83 1.08
N LYS A 75 -8.93 8.64 2.14
CA LYS A 75 -8.04 9.82 2.16
C LYS A 75 -6.59 9.46 2.46
N ARG A 76 -6.36 8.58 3.45
CA ARG A 76 -5.03 8.18 3.91
C ARG A 76 -4.88 6.66 3.90
N LEU A 77 -3.87 6.16 3.19
CA LEU A 77 -3.54 4.74 3.13
C LEU A 77 -2.14 4.51 3.71
N GLU A 78 -2.06 3.73 4.79
CA GLU A 78 -0.81 3.41 5.47
C GLU A 78 -0.59 1.90 5.53
N LEU A 79 0.53 1.42 4.98
CA LEU A 79 0.90 0.02 4.95
C LEU A 79 2.28 -0.18 5.58
N TYR A 80 2.32 -0.98 6.65
CA TYR A 80 3.53 -1.26 7.43
C TYR A 80 3.92 -2.75 7.42
N GLY A 81 5.20 -3.02 7.21
CA GLY A 81 5.75 -4.38 7.20
C GLY A 81 5.31 -5.13 5.95
N TYR A 82 4.82 -6.37 6.11
CA TYR A 82 4.41 -7.22 5.01
C TYR A 82 3.17 -6.68 4.26
N THR A 83 2.35 -5.81 4.87
CA THR A 83 1.14 -5.27 4.20
C THR A 83 1.44 -4.41 2.97
N ILE A 84 2.69 -3.99 2.75
CA ILE A 84 3.04 -3.32 1.48
C ILE A 84 2.73 -4.21 0.27
N GLU A 85 2.79 -5.54 0.41
CA GLU A 85 2.58 -6.49 -0.68
C GLU A 85 1.13 -6.63 -1.11
N ILE A 86 0.19 -6.20 -0.27
CA ILE A 86 -1.24 -6.22 -0.61
C ILE A 86 -1.69 -4.93 -1.29
N LEU A 87 -0.81 -3.92 -1.47
CA LEU A 87 -1.13 -2.70 -2.20
C LEU A 87 -1.79 -2.95 -3.58
N PRO A 88 -1.30 -3.88 -4.43
CA PRO A 88 -1.91 -4.17 -5.73
C PRO A 88 -3.30 -4.80 -5.63
N LYS A 89 -3.72 -5.26 -4.45
CA LYS A 89 -5.03 -5.88 -4.22
C LYS A 89 -6.13 -4.83 -4.06
N PHE A 90 -5.76 -3.59 -3.75
CA PHE A 90 -6.71 -2.49 -3.60
C PHE A 90 -7.17 -1.95 -4.96
N LYS A 91 -8.49 -1.87 -5.12
CA LYS A 91 -9.15 -1.20 -6.23
C LYS A 91 -9.29 0.28 -5.89
N LEU A 92 -8.34 1.09 -6.35
CA LEU A 92 -8.42 2.54 -6.25
C LEU A 92 -9.10 3.11 -7.51
N HIS A 93 -10.12 3.94 -7.32
CA HIS A 93 -10.82 4.58 -8.44
C HIS A 93 -9.89 5.45 -9.30
N ARG A 94 -10.24 5.64 -10.58
CA ARG A 94 -9.45 6.51 -11.50
C ARG A 94 -9.34 7.96 -11.01
N GLU A 95 -10.37 8.42 -10.29
CA GLU A 95 -10.42 9.76 -9.70
C GLU A 95 -10.03 9.76 -8.22
N ASN A 96 -9.40 8.68 -7.74
CA ASN A 96 -8.98 8.60 -6.36
C ASN A 96 -7.92 9.66 -6.04
N GLU A 97 -8.14 10.40 -4.97
CA GLU A 97 -7.24 11.44 -4.46
C GLU A 97 -6.83 11.08 -3.03
N LEU A 98 -5.65 10.50 -2.90
CA LEU A 98 -5.03 10.28 -1.60
C LEU A 98 -4.43 11.59 -1.11
N GLU A 99 -4.85 11.99 0.09
CA GLU A 99 -4.11 12.99 0.86
C GLU A 99 -2.74 12.41 1.24
N GLU A 100 -2.69 11.14 1.66
CA GLU A 100 -1.44 10.49 2.06
C GLU A 100 -1.37 9.01 1.61
N LEU A 101 -0.22 8.62 1.05
CA LEU A 101 0.18 7.23 0.85
C LEU A 101 1.48 6.98 1.60
N VAL A 102 1.44 6.16 2.64
CA VAL A 102 2.60 5.82 3.48
C VAL A 102 2.89 4.33 3.37
N LEU A 103 4.07 3.98 2.88
CA LEU A 103 4.57 2.61 2.81
C LEU A 103 5.88 2.51 3.58
N SER A 104 5.95 1.64 4.58
CA SER A 104 7.17 1.46 5.36
C SER A 104 7.38 0.00 5.69
N SER A 105 8.55 -0.54 5.34
CA SER A 105 8.77 -1.97 5.46
C SER A 105 10.21 -2.29 5.79
N LYS A 106 10.47 -2.72 7.03
CA LYS A 106 11.76 -3.21 7.52
C LYS A 106 11.81 -4.74 7.45
N LEU A 107 11.60 -5.29 6.25
CA LEU A 107 11.66 -6.74 6.03
C LEU A 107 13.09 -7.23 6.19
N LEU A 108 13.26 -8.54 6.36
CA LEU A 108 14.58 -9.15 6.43
C LEU A 108 15.25 -9.11 5.06
N GLU A 109 16.58 -9.00 5.02
CA GLU A 109 17.36 -8.90 3.76
C GLU A 109 17.16 -10.08 2.81
N GLU A 110 16.90 -11.27 3.35
CA GLU A 110 16.60 -12.49 2.59
C GLU A 110 15.20 -12.49 1.96
N TYR A 111 14.30 -11.63 2.44
CA TYR A 111 12.95 -11.54 1.93
C TYR A 111 12.90 -10.59 0.74
N THR A 112 12.60 -11.12 -0.45
CA THR A 112 12.32 -10.31 -1.65
C THR A 112 10.81 -10.17 -1.82
N PRO A 113 10.21 -9.00 -1.54
CA PRO A 113 8.78 -8.80 -1.70
C PRO A 113 8.34 -9.01 -3.15
N GLU A 114 7.24 -9.73 -3.37
CA GLU A 114 6.72 -10.02 -4.71
C GLU A 114 6.33 -8.73 -5.45
N ILE A 115 5.88 -7.71 -4.71
CA ILE A 115 5.57 -6.38 -5.25
C ILE A 115 6.76 -5.74 -5.98
N LEU A 116 8.00 -6.03 -5.59
CA LEU A 116 9.19 -5.50 -6.27
C LEU A 116 9.46 -6.17 -7.62
N LYS A 117 8.91 -7.37 -7.85
CA LYS A 117 9.01 -8.10 -9.12
C LYS A 117 7.96 -7.67 -10.13
N MET A 118 6.95 -6.89 -9.71
CA MET A 118 5.94 -6.37 -10.61
C MET A 118 6.54 -5.45 -11.68
N GLU A 119 5.84 -5.29 -12.79
CA GLU A 119 6.22 -4.36 -13.84
C GLU A 119 6.18 -2.91 -13.33
N ASN A 120 7.02 -2.05 -13.90
CA ASN A 120 6.99 -0.63 -13.57
C ASN A 120 5.67 0.00 -14.03
N ASN A 121 5.15 0.97 -13.27
CA ASN A 121 3.85 1.59 -13.52
C ASN A 121 2.66 0.61 -13.57
N SER A 122 2.70 -0.51 -12.85
CA SER A 122 1.62 -1.50 -12.82
C SER A 122 0.60 -1.29 -11.69
N ILE A 123 0.96 -0.51 -10.65
CA ILE A 123 0.13 -0.31 -9.45
C ILE A 123 -0.53 1.08 -9.51
N TRP A 124 -1.80 1.14 -9.88
CA TRP A 124 -2.54 2.41 -9.92
C TRP A 124 -2.83 2.96 -8.52
N VAL A 125 -2.39 4.19 -8.25
CA VAL A 125 -2.66 4.88 -6.97
C VAL A 125 -3.43 6.20 -7.09
N GLY A 126 -3.74 6.63 -8.31
CA GLY A 126 -4.48 7.88 -8.56
C GLY A 126 -3.62 9.14 -8.34
N ARG A 127 -4.23 10.19 -7.78
CA ARG A 127 -3.51 11.40 -7.33
C ARG A 127 -3.10 11.23 -5.87
N VAL A 128 -1.89 11.69 -5.52
CA VAL A 128 -1.31 11.58 -4.18
C VAL A 128 -0.69 12.92 -3.79
N LYS A 129 -1.19 13.55 -2.71
CA LYS A 129 -0.63 14.81 -2.20
C LYS A 129 0.67 14.60 -1.42
N MET A 130 0.74 13.57 -0.57
CA MET A 130 1.94 13.18 0.14
C MET A 130 2.27 11.71 -0.08
N LEU A 131 3.47 11.43 -0.59
CA LEU A 131 3.98 10.07 -0.75
C LEU A 131 5.19 9.87 0.18
N GLU A 132 5.07 8.91 1.08
CA GLU A 132 6.11 8.55 2.03
C GLU A 132 6.49 7.08 1.85
N LEU A 133 7.75 6.83 1.45
CA LEU A 133 8.29 5.50 1.27
C LEU A 133 9.52 5.33 2.17
N ARG A 134 9.50 4.30 3.02
CA ARG A 134 10.62 4.00 3.93
C ARG A 134 11.13 2.58 3.79
N HIS A 135 12.45 2.43 3.95
CA HIS A 135 13.19 1.17 3.91
C HIS A 135 12.95 0.42 2.58
N TYR A 136 12.58 -0.87 2.59
CA TYR A 136 12.29 -1.64 1.38
C TYR A 136 11.16 -1.05 0.52
N ALA A 137 10.27 -0.23 1.11
CA ALA A 137 9.18 0.37 0.37
C ALA A 137 9.65 1.40 -0.67
N VAL A 138 10.86 1.95 -0.54
CA VAL A 138 11.43 2.85 -1.55
C VAL A 138 11.53 2.15 -2.91
N GLY A 139 11.87 0.86 -2.92
CA GLY A 139 11.92 0.04 -4.14
C GLY A 139 10.58 -0.13 -4.87
N ILE A 140 9.45 0.21 -4.22
CA ILE A 140 8.11 0.17 -4.82
C ILE A 140 7.87 1.41 -5.70
N LEU A 141 8.62 2.50 -5.51
CA LEU A 141 8.41 3.76 -6.24
C LEU A 141 8.26 3.58 -7.77
N PRO A 142 9.11 2.79 -8.46
CA PRO A 142 8.96 2.57 -9.91
C PRO A 142 7.72 1.77 -10.31
N LYS A 143 7.11 1.05 -9.36
CA LYS A 143 5.94 0.19 -9.57
C LYS A 143 4.64 0.99 -9.51
N LEU A 144 4.65 2.12 -8.81
CA LEU A 144 3.51 3.00 -8.67
C LEU A 144 3.21 3.72 -9.99
N LYS A 145 1.93 3.77 -10.34
CA LYS A 145 1.37 4.55 -11.45
C LYS A 145 0.48 5.65 -10.88
N LEU A 146 0.96 6.87 -10.96
CA LEU A 146 0.25 8.08 -10.57
C LEU A 146 -0.57 8.61 -11.75
N HIS A 147 -1.63 9.37 -11.45
CA HIS A 147 -2.40 10.08 -12.45
C HIS A 147 -1.52 11.08 -13.20
N ARG A 148 -1.72 11.27 -14.52
CA ARG A 148 -0.89 12.14 -15.40
C ARG A 148 -0.76 13.58 -14.88
N GLU A 149 -1.79 14.06 -14.21
CA GLU A 149 -1.86 15.41 -13.64
C GLU A 149 -1.51 15.45 -12.15
N ASN A 150 -0.81 14.44 -11.63
CA ASN A 150 -0.43 14.41 -10.22
C ASN A 150 0.43 15.63 -9.86
N ALA A 151 -0.01 16.35 -8.85
CA ALA A 151 0.69 17.47 -8.24
C ALA A 151 0.84 17.18 -6.75
N MET A 152 2.01 16.65 -6.40
CA MET A 152 2.37 16.24 -5.05
C MET A 152 2.94 17.42 -4.28
N GLU A 153 2.55 17.56 -3.02
CA GLU A 153 3.11 18.54 -2.10
C GLU A 153 4.42 18.06 -1.53
N LYS A 154 4.49 16.78 -1.13
CA LYS A 154 5.67 16.23 -0.48
C LYS A 154 5.96 14.79 -0.91
N LEU A 155 7.20 14.56 -1.32
CA LEU A 155 7.78 13.23 -1.51
C LEU A 155 8.83 13.00 -0.42
N LEU A 156 8.66 11.96 0.38
CA LEU A 156 9.64 11.52 1.37
C LEU A 156 10.12 10.12 1.02
N LEU A 157 11.42 9.98 0.79
CA LEU A 157 12.11 8.71 0.58
C LEU A 157 13.15 8.50 1.68
N GLU A 158 13.04 7.42 2.45
CA GLU A 158 14.00 7.07 3.50
C GLU A 158 14.53 5.66 3.23
N ALA A 159 15.77 5.51 2.76
CA ALA A 159 16.37 4.20 2.49
C ALA A 159 17.49 3.89 3.49
N SER A 160 17.26 3.00 4.45
CA SER A 160 18.26 2.70 5.49
C SER A 160 19.39 1.74 5.09
N CYS A 161 19.42 1.25 3.84
CA CYS A 161 20.51 0.47 3.28
C CYS A 161 20.45 0.54 1.74
N SER A 162 21.59 0.36 1.07
CA SER A 162 21.69 0.38 -0.40
C SER A 162 20.91 -0.76 -1.07
N GLY A 163 20.75 -1.90 -0.38
CA GLY A 163 19.93 -3.03 -0.81
C GLY A 163 18.47 -2.66 -1.09
N HIS A 164 17.90 -1.71 -0.34
CA HIS A 164 16.51 -1.25 -0.53
C HIS A 164 16.25 -0.63 -1.90
N ILE A 165 17.28 -0.09 -2.56
CA ILE A 165 17.18 0.62 -3.84
C ILE A 165 17.97 -0.06 -4.96
N ALA A 166 18.56 -1.24 -4.71
CA ALA A 166 19.42 -1.92 -5.68
C ALA A 166 18.74 -2.17 -7.04
N GLY A 167 17.43 -2.47 -7.04
CA GLY A 167 16.65 -2.59 -8.27
C GLY A 167 16.46 -1.26 -9.02
N MET A 168 16.33 -0.16 -8.29
CA MET A 168 16.17 1.19 -8.85
C MET A 168 17.47 1.70 -9.49
N LEU A 169 18.62 1.40 -8.87
CA LEU A 169 19.94 1.82 -9.38
C LEU A 169 20.29 1.21 -10.76
N LYS A 170 19.64 0.10 -11.13
CA LYS A 170 19.81 -0.54 -12.44
C LYS A 170 18.93 0.06 -13.53
N MET A 171 18.04 0.99 -13.19
CA MET A 171 17.10 1.58 -14.13
C MET A 171 17.77 2.68 -14.96
N LYS A 172 17.31 2.86 -16.19
CA LYS A 172 17.75 3.96 -17.06
C LYS A 172 17.35 5.31 -16.46
N ASP A 173 18.12 6.35 -16.76
CA ASP A 173 17.78 7.72 -16.38
C ASP A 173 16.36 8.09 -16.84
N LYS A 174 15.66 8.89 -16.02
CA LYS A 174 14.31 9.42 -16.30
C LYS A 174 13.23 8.35 -16.52
N SER A 175 13.44 7.14 -16.00
CA SER A 175 12.49 6.01 -16.12
C SER A 175 11.36 6.02 -15.06
N ILE A 176 11.46 6.87 -14.04
CA ILE A 176 10.46 7.02 -12.97
C ILE A 176 9.79 8.38 -13.14
N TRP A 177 8.47 8.36 -13.35
CA TRP A 177 7.66 9.57 -13.46
C TRP A 177 6.67 9.63 -12.29
N ILE A 178 6.67 10.73 -11.55
CA ILE A 178 5.86 10.92 -10.32
C ILE A 178 4.99 12.19 -10.33
N GLY A 179 4.93 12.88 -11.48
CA GLY A 179 4.24 14.16 -11.61
C GLY A 179 5.07 15.34 -11.10
N LYS A 180 4.37 16.45 -10.81
CA LYS A 180 4.99 17.66 -10.22
C LYS A 180 5.12 17.45 -8.71
N VAL A 181 6.24 17.87 -8.12
CA VAL A 181 6.47 17.75 -6.67
C VAL A 181 6.94 19.11 -6.13
N LYS A 182 6.33 19.60 -5.05
CA LYS A 182 6.75 20.87 -4.40
C LYS A 182 7.97 20.68 -3.51
N GLU A 183 7.95 19.67 -2.63
CA GLU A 183 9.02 19.38 -1.68
C GLU A 183 9.49 17.92 -1.84
N ILE A 184 10.80 17.72 -1.97
CA ILE A 184 11.42 16.40 -2.02
C ILE A 184 12.39 16.28 -0.85
N ASN A 185 12.19 15.27 -0.02
CA ASN A 185 13.11 14.90 1.05
C ASN A 185 13.59 13.47 0.82
N ILE A 186 14.89 13.31 0.62
CA ILE A 186 15.52 12.01 0.41
C ILE A 186 16.57 11.84 1.49
N THR A 187 16.41 10.80 2.29
CA THR A 187 17.34 10.42 3.35
C THR A 187 17.79 8.99 3.13
N GLY A 188 19.03 8.70 3.48
CA GLY A 188 19.55 7.35 3.49
C GLY A 188 20.68 7.20 4.49
N CYS A 189 21.07 5.96 4.77
CA CYS A 189 22.28 5.70 5.54
C CYS A 189 23.51 6.06 4.70
N SER A 190 24.43 6.80 5.32
CA SER A 190 25.76 7.15 4.78
C SER A 190 26.66 5.93 4.64
#